data_AF-A0A917V3D9-F1
#
_entry.id   AF-A0A917V3D9-F1
#
_cell.length_a   1.000
_cell.length_b   1.000
_cell.length_c   1.000
_cell.angle_alpha   90.00
_cell.angle_beta   90.00
_cell.angle_gamma   90.00
#
_symmetry.space_group_name_H-M   'P 1'
#
loop_
_entity.id
_entity.type
_entity.pdbx_description
1 polymer ?
#
loop_
_entity_poly.entity_id
_entity_poly.type
_entity_poly.pdbx_seq_one_letter_code
_entity_poly.pdbx_strand_id
1 'polypeptide(L)'
;MPEGDSGAAKTRVQLDLSPEEVARLNWMMEVCGIATRKDLFNNALTLMEWAVDEIVDGRRIASLTDENGDRHFVTMPALRNAERQKNQWVPKQSRKHALG
;
A
#
# COMPACT_ATOMS: atom_id res chain seq x y z
N MET A 1 39.02 -1.78 -13.63
CA MET A 1 37.57 -1.90 -13.80
C MET A 1 36.95 -1.76 -12.41
N PRO A 2 36.05 -0.80 -12.15
CA PRO A 2 35.37 -0.75 -10.87
C PRO A 2 34.07 -1.55 -10.94
N GLU A 3 33.98 -2.57 -10.11
CA GLU A 3 32.72 -3.23 -9.74
C GLU A 3 31.95 -2.25 -8.85
N GLY A 4 30.81 -1.77 -9.34
CA GLY A 4 29.88 -0.96 -8.57
C GLY A 4 28.57 -1.70 -8.44
N ASP A 5 28.51 -2.69 -7.53
CA ASP A 5 27.23 -3.15 -7.00
C ASP A 5 26.68 -2.00 -6.15
N SER A 6 25.79 -1.19 -6.73
CA SER A 6 25.01 -0.22 -5.98
C SER A 6 23.99 -0.98 -5.14
N GLY A 7 24.44 -1.56 -4.02
CA GLY A 7 23.56 -2.12 -3.01
C GLY A 7 22.54 -1.06 -2.63
N ALA A 8 21.28 -1.26 -3.06
CA ALA A 8 20.22 -0.28 -2.90
C ALA A 8 20.17 0.21 -1.45
N ALA A 9 20.26 1.53 -1.25
CA ALA A 9 20.24 2.13 0.07
C ALA A 9 19.00 1.65 0.84
N LYS A 10 19.22 0.91 1.94
CA LYS A 10 18.12 0.40 2.78
C LYS A 10 17.74 1.48 3.80
N THR A 11 16.47 1.88 3.81
CA THR A 11 15.91 2.78 4.82
C THR A 11 15.25 1.96 5.94
N ARG A 12 15.56 2.30 7.20
CA ARG A 12 14.93 1.68 8.37
C ARG A 12 13.72 2.51 8.81
N VAL A 13 12.58 1.84 8.96
CA VAL A 13 11.36 2.42 9.56
C VAL A 13 11.21 1.86 10.97
N GLN A 14 10.93 2.72 11.93
CA GLN A 14 10.60 2.35 13.31
C GLN A 14 9.14 2.72 13.56
N LEU A 15 8.38 1.79 14.13
CA LEU A 15 6.97 1.97 14.46
C LEU A 15 6.82 1.77 15.96
N ASP A 16 6.23 2.75 16.64
CA ASP A 16 5.83 2.61 18.03
C ASP A 16 4.44 1.97 18.06
N LEU A 17 4.38 0.76 18.61
CA LEU A 17 3.14 -0.04 18.69
C LEU A 17 2.90 -0.45 20.14
N SER A 18 1.65 -0.33 20.58
CA SER A 18 1.19 -0.88 21.85
C SER A 18 1.26 -2.41 21.85
N PRO A 19 1.25 -3.06 23.04
CA PRO A 19 1.23 -4.52 23.12
C PRO A 19 0.05 -5.16 22.38
N GLU A 20 -1.11 -4.50 22.37
CA GLU A 20 -2.31 -4.97 21.67
C GLU A 20 -2.14 -4.93 20.15
N GLU A 21 -1.57 -3.85 19.61
CA GLU A 21 -1.26 -3.73 18.18
C GLU A 21 -0.24 -4.77 17.74
N VAL A 22 0.76 -5.07 18.57
CA VAL A 22 1.73 -6.14 18.32
C VAL A 22 1.07 -7.51 18.32
N ALA A 23 0.14 -7.77 19.25
CA ALA A 23 -0.60 -9.03 19.30
C ALA A 23 -1.46 -9.22 18.04
N ARG A 24 -2.16 -8.17 17.60
CA ARG A 24 -2.93 -8.17 16.35
C ARG A 24 -2.05 -8.41 15.13
N LEU A 25 -0.85 -7.79 15.10
CA LEU A 25 0.12 -7.97 14.03
C LEU A 25 0.58 -9.44 13.96
N ASN A 26 0.94 -10.04 15.10
CA ASN A 26 1.36 -11.44 15.16
C ASN A 26 0.22 -12.38 14.73
N TRP A 27 -1.02 -12.11 15.13
CA TRP A 27 -2.19 -12.88 14.69
C TRP A 27 -2.39 -12.82 13.16
N MET A 28 -2.25 -11.64 12.55
CA MET A 28 -2.32 -11.51 11.08
C MET A 28 -1.20 -12.29 10.39
N MET A 29 0.01 -12.27 10.94
CA MET A 29 1.12 -13.05 10.40
C MET A 29 0.80 -14.55 10.43
N GLU A 30 0.23 -15.05 11.52
CA GLU A 30 -0.15 -16.46 11.67
C GLU A 30 -1.24 -16.86 10.68
N VAL A 31 -2.36 -16.12 10.63
CA VAL A 31 -3.51 -16.44 9.76
C VAL A 31 -3.14 -16.38 8.27
N CYS A 32 -2.23 -15.48 7.89
CA CYS A 32 -1.78 -15.33 6.51
C CYS A 32 -0.55 -16.18 6.16
N GLY A 33 0.04 -16.91 7.11
CA GLY A 33 1.26 -17.71 6.88
C GLY A 33 2.50 -16.86 6.57
N ILE A 34 2.60 -15.66 7.14
CA ILE A 34 3.68 -14.69 6.86
C ILE A 34 4.81 -14.84 7.88
N ALA A 35 6.02 -15.09 7.39
CA ALA A 35 7.16 -15.39 8.24
C ALA A 35 7.77 -14.17 8.95
N THR A 36 7.74 -12.98 8.33
CA THR A 36 8.38 -11.79 8.91
C THR A 36 7.47 -10.57 8.91
N ARG A 37 7.68 -9.67 9.89
CA ARG A 37 6.94 -8.38 9.95
C ARG A 37 7.18 -7.50 8.73
N LYS A 38 8.37 -7.59 8.14
CA LYS A 38 8.70 -6.90 6.88
C LYS A 38 7.81 -7.40 5.76
N ASP A 39 7.61 -8.71 5.65
CA ASP A 39 6.76 -9.28 4.60
C ASP A 39 5.30 -8.89 4.83
N LEU A 40 4.82 -8.88 6.07
CA LEU A 40 3.47 -8.38 6.37
C LEU A 40 3.33 -6.92 5.96
N PHE A 41 4.30 -6.07 6.30
CA PHE A 41 4.32 -4.67 5.93
C PHE A 41 4.31 -4.48 4.41
N ASN A 42 5.11 -5.25 3.68
CA ASN A 42 5.14 -5.22 2.22
C ASN A 42 3.78 -5.63 1.61
N ASN A 43 3.16 -6.70 2.12
CA ASN A 43 1.83 -7.12 1.65
C ASN A 43 0.76 -6.06 1.92
N ALA A 44 0.79 -5.44 3.11
CA ALA A 44 -0.12 -4.34 3.45
C ALA A 44 0.09 -3.13 2.53
N LEU A 45 1.34 -2.80 2.19
CA LEU A 45 1.65 -1.74 1.23
C LEU A 45 1.11 -2.07 -0.17
N THR A 46 1.35 -3.26 -0.69
CA THR A 46 0.84 -3.66 -2.01
C THR A 46 -0.68 -3.56 -2.09
N LEU A 47 -1.40 -4.00 -1.05
CA LEU A 47 -2.86 -3.85 -0.98
C LEU A 47 -3.28 -2.37 -0.95
N MET A 48 -2.55 -1.54 -0.19
CA MET A 48 -2.82 -0.11 -0.10
C MET A 48 -2.54 0.62 -1.41
N GLU A 49 -1.46 0.26 -2.12
CA GLU A 49 -1.12 0.81 -3.45
C GLU A 49 -2.21 0.49 -4.47
N TRP A 50 -2.61 -0.79 -4.56
CA TRP A 50 -3.73 -1.18 -5.41
C TRP A 50 -5.01 -0.41 -5.04
N ALA A 51 -5.33 -0.29 -3.75
CA ALA A 51 -6.50 0.43 -3.30
C ALA A 51 -6.46 1.93 -3.67
N VAL A 52 -5.29 2.55 -3.64
CA VAL A 52 -5.10 3.93 -4.10
C VAL A 52 -5.35 4.03 -5.61
N ASP A 53 -4.79 3.13 -6.42
CA ASP A 53 -4.97 3.13 -7.87
C ASP A 53 -6.44 2.99 -8.26
N GLU A 54 -7.18 2.08 -7.62
CA GLU A 54 -8.63 1.92 -7.82
C GLU A 54 -9.38 3.24 -7.59
N ILE A 55 -9.09 3.93 -6.49
CA ILE A 55 -9.76 5.18 -6.12
C ILE A 55 -9.33 6.33 -7.04
N VAL A 56 -8.04 6.43 -7.36
CA VAL A 56 -7.51 7.42 -8.31
C VAL A 56 -8.14 7.23 -9.68
N ASP A 57 -8.42 6.01 -10.12
CA ASP A 57 -9.12 5.75 -11.36
C ASP A 57 -10.64 6.02 -11.28
N GLY A 58 -11.16 6.33 -10.09
CA GLY A 58 -12.58 6.64 -9.85
C GLY A 58 -13.44 5.40 -9.61
N ARG A 59 -12.81 4.26 -9.33
CA ARG A 59 -13.50 3.03 -8.90
C ARG A 59 -13.73 3.07 -7.39
N ARG A 60 -14.58 2.17 -6.89
CA ARG A 60 -14.85 1.99 -5.45
C ARG A 60 -14.57 0.54 -5.08
N ILE A 61 -13.92 0.34 -3.94
CA ILE A 61 -13.61 -0.99 -3.42
C ILE A 61 -14.78 -1.46 -2.57
N ALA A 62 -15.28 -2.65 -2.85
CA ALA A 62 -16.35 -3.27 -2.09
C ALA A 62 -16.10 -4.77 -1.90
N SER A 63 -16.49 -5.28 -0.74
CA SER A 63 -16.70 -6.72 -0.57
C SER A 63 -18.02 -7.11 -1.25
N LEU A 64 -17.99 -8.21 -1.99
CA LEU A 64 -19.16 -8.84 -2.59
C LEU A 64 -19.48 -10.09 -1.78
N THR A 65 -20.71 -10.22 -1.29
CA THR A 65 -21.20 -11.43 -0.63
C THR A 65 -22.22 -12.13 -1.51
N ASP A 66 -22.08 -13.45 -1.64
CA ASP A 66 -22.83 -14.25 -2.62
C ASP A 66 -24.31 -14.41 -2.25
N GLU A 67 -24.67 -14.25 -0.98
CA GLU A 67 -25.97 -14.69 -0.47
C GLU A 67 -27.10 -13.66 -0.64
N ASN A 68 -26.81 -12.35 -0.67
CA ASN A 68 -27.86 -11.31 -0.71
C ASN A 68 -27.59 -10.17 -1.70
N GLY A 69 -26.46 -10.17 -2.41
CA GLY A 69 -26.05 -9.03 -3.25
C GLY A 69 -25.68 -7.78 -2.45
N ASP A 70 -25.52 -7.91 -1.14
CA ASP A 70 -25.08 -6.84 -0.25
C ASP A 70 -23.64 -6.43 -0.60
N ARG A 71 -23.43 -5.12 -0.73
CA ARG A 71 -22.13 -4.53 -1.07
C ARG A 71 -21.65 -3.70 0.10
N HIS A 72 -20.57 -4.14 0.73
CA HIS A 72 -19.91 -3.38 1.79
C HIS A 72 -18.72 -2.64 1.21
N PHE A 73 -18.86 -1.32 1.07
CA PHE A 73 -17.77 -0.48 0.59
C PHE A 73 -16.69 -0.30 1.66
N VAL A 74 -15.43 -0.46 1.25
CA VAL A 74 -14.29 -0.16 2.12
C VAL A 74 -14.24 1.36 2.33
N THR A 75 -14.34 1.81 3.58
CA THR A 75 -14.22 3.21 3.95
C THR A 75 -12.95 3.42 4.77
N MET A 76 -11.98 4.10 4.16
CA MET A 76 -10.74 4.48 4.83
C MET A 76 -10.51 5.99 4.65
N PRO A 77 -10.30 6.77 5.72
CA PRO A 77 -10.01 8.20 5.61
C PRO A 77 -8.84 8.52 4.67
N ALA A 78 -7.81 7.66 4.65
CA ALA A 78 -6.66 7.80 3.76
C ALA A 78 -7.05 7.73 2.27
N LEU A 79 -7.97 6.84 1.89
CA LEU A 79 -8.42 6.71 0.50
C LEU A 79 -9.28 7.89 0.05
N ARG A 80 -10.01 8.54 0.97
CA ARG A 80 -10.72 9.78 0.68
C ARG A 80 -9.78 10.93 0.30
N ASN A 81 -8.56 10.93 0.83
CA ASN A 81 -7.55 11.90 0.43
C ASN A 81 -6.98 11.58 -0.97
N ALA A 82 -6.86 10.31 -1.34
CA ALA A 82 -6.44 9.91 -2.69
C ALA A 82 -7.44 10.39 -3.75
N GLU A 83 -8.74 10.27 -3.48
CA GLU A 83 -9.82 10.81 -4.34
C GLU A 83 -9.65 12.32 -4.62
N ARG A 84 -9.22 13.09 -3.61
CA ARG A 84 -8.95 14.54 -3.74
C ARG A 84 -7.65 14.84 -4.50
N GLN A 85 -6.67 13.95 -4.46
CA GLN A 85 -5.34 14.14 -5.05
C GLN A 85 -5.24 13.78 -6.53
N LYS A 86 -6.32 13.27 -7.14
CA LYS A 86 -6.45 12.99 -8.59
C LYS A 86 -5.98 14.15 -9.50
N ASN A 87 -5.89 15.37 -8.95
CA ASN A 87 -5.41 16.58 -9.63
C ASN A 87 -3.91 16.93 -9.48
N GLN A 88 -3.07 16.18 -8.75
CA GLN A 88 -1.73 16.69 -8.39
C GLN A 88 -0.55 15.69 -8.43
N TRP A 89 -0.75 14.40 -8.68
CA TRP A 89 0.38 13.46 -8.76
C TRP A 89 0.93 13.34 -10.19
N VAL A 90 2.11 13.91 -10.42
CA VAL A 90 2.90 13.73 -11.66
C VAL A 90 4.18 12.95 -11.29
N PRO A 91 4.41 11.75 -11.86
CA PRO A 91 5.65 11.01 -11.65
C PRO A 91 6.87 11.83 -12.08
N LYS A 92 7.90 11.93 -11.22
CA LYS A 92 9.13 12.71 -11.47
C LYS A 92 9.97 12.22 -12.67
N GLN A 93 9.58 11.16 -13.40
CA GLN A 93 10.35 10.60 -14.50
C GLN A 93 10.10 11.23 -15.88
N SER A 94 9.07 12.07 -16.07
CA SER A 94 8.74 12.61 -17.41
C SER A 94 9.45 13.94 -17.79
N ARG A 95 10.45 14.41 -17.04
CA ARG A 95 11.16 15.68 -17.35
C ARG A 95 12.42 15.52 -18.23
N LYS A 96 12.79 14.32 -18.68
CA LYS A 96 14.04 14.11 -19.43
C LYS A 96 13.90 13.85 -20.95
N HIS A 97 12.70 13.86 -21.52
CA HIS A 97 12.50 13.60 -22.96
C HIS A 97 11.79 14.74 -23.74
N ALA A 98 11.80 15.97 -23.22
CA ALA A 98 11.21 17.12 -23.89
C ALA A 98 12.21 18.29 -24.00
N LEU A 99 13.41 18.00 -24.51
CA LEU A 99 14.33 18.97 -25.12
C LEU A 99 15.28 18.20 -26.03
N GLY A 100 14.84 18.03 -27.27
CA GLY A 100 15.61 17.58 -28.42
C GLY A 100 15.05 18.31 -29.63
#